data_AF-A0A1B5L3C7-F1
#
_entry.id   AF-A0A1B5L3C7-F1
#
_cell.length_a   1.000
_cell.length_b   1.000
_cell.length_c   1.000
_cell.angle_alpha   90.00
_cell.angle_beta   90.00
_cell.angle_gamma   90.00
#
_symmetry.space_group_name_H-M   'P 1'
#
loop_
_entity.id
_entity.type
_entity.pdbx_description
1 polymer ?
#
loop_
_entity_poly.entity_id
_entity_poly.type
_entity_poly.pdbx_seq_one_letter_code
_entity_poly.pdbx_strand_id
1 'polypeptide(L)'
;MALPVIMYKVESVAISMDACRLLDLEMQPSLALEALTKDSLNTEQHGEEQINFQRGMGDNYERLEFLGDTFLKMATTISLFTLMPNDGEFECHVERMLMVCNKNLFNHAVDRKLQEYIRSKGFNRRTWYPDLPLKKGKALKSKATHSLADKSIADVCEALIGAAYMCDSDGSMDLAVRAVTKMVRSKNHDMSRFSDYYDRYAVPQWQTAPTTAAERFAAGKVHKSTGYMFNSPRLLRSAFKHPSYTYEPQLPHYQRLEFLGDALLDLVAVDYLFKQFPGADPQWLTEHKMCMVSNNFFGCLCVELGLHKHVLTTAAAMAGQMARFVEELRRAEEASAEDGDGRRPRADWWWVNVAQPPKFLSDVLEAFVGAMFVDSKYNYKVVRGFFNDFIAPHFTSMTMHDSFVAGHPVTLLTKRMQDVFGCRSWRLCVKNVPCGSETGARALTDDAVMCALMVHGKPVAHCVGGNGRDAKADVATRGLELLAMDREAFRAQQGCDCGEQGAEKVGAS
;
A
#
# COMPACT_ATOMS: atom_id res chain seq x y z
N MET A 1 26.83 32.22 -14.43
CA MET A 1 25.95 31.31 -15.19
C MET A 1 24.81 30.68 -14.37
N ALA A 2 24.75 30.86 -13.03
CA ALA A 2 23.73 30.22 -12.18
C ALA A 2 22.37 30.94 -12.08
N LEU A 3 22.29 32.24 -12.42
CA LEU A 3 21.09 33.04 -12.22
C LEU A 3 19.81 32.47 -12.88
N PRO A 4 19.82 32.01 -14.15
CA PRO A 4 18.63 31.40 -14.77
C PRO A 4 18.13 30.15 -14.03
N VAL A 5 19.05 29.33 -13.50
CA VAL A 5 18.71 28.12 -12.73
C VAL A 5 18.05 28.50 -11.40
N ILE A 6 18.62 29.50 -10.71
CA ILE A 6 18.07 30.01 -9.45
C ILE A 6 16.66 30.59 -9.68
N MET A 7 16.50 31.40 -10.73
CA MET A 7 15.20 31.98 -11.08
C MET A 7 14.16 30.91 -11.44
N TYR A 8 14.54 29.89 -12.22
CA TYR A 8 13.65 28.77 -12.53
C TYR A 8 13.19 28.03 -11.26
N LYS A 9 14.09 27.84 -10.30
CA LYS A 9 13.76 27.18 -9.04
C LYS A 9 12.81 28.04 -8.19
N VAL A 10 13.07 29.35 -8.09
CA VAL A 10 12.17 30.29 -7.41
C VAL A 10 10.79 30.33 -8.07
N GLU A 11 10.74 30.39 -9.40
CA GLU A 11 9.49 30.33 -10.17
C GLU A 11 8.73 29.02 -9.93
N SER A 12 9.42 27.87 -9.96
CA SER A 12 8.80 26.56 -9.74
C SER A 12 8.22 26.44 -8.32
N VAL A 13 8.94 26.95 -7.31
CA VAL A 13 8.44 27.02 -5.93
C VAL A 13 7.23 27.95 -5.83
N ALA A 14 7.29 29.14 -6.45
CA ALA A 14 6.18 30.09 -6.42
C ALA A 14 4.90 29.50 -7.05
N ILE A 15 5.02 28.85 -8.23
CA ILE A 15 3.92 28.14 -8.89
C ILE A 15 3.35 27.06 -7.98
N SER A 16 4.23 26.28 -7.34
CA SER A 16 3.81 25.21 -6.43
C SER A 16 3.04 25.76 -5.23
N MET A 17 3.50 26.88 -4.66
CA MET A 17 2.81 27.56 -3.56
C MET A 17 1.47 28.17 -3.99
N ASP A 18 1.37 28.67 -5.22
CA ASP A 18 0.10 29.17 -5.77
C ASP A 18 -0.93 28.05 -5.90
N ALA A 19 -0.51 26.85 -6.29
CA ALA A 19 -1.37 25.66 -6.30
C ALA A 19 -1.86 25.27 -4.90
N CYS A 20 -1.00 25.33 -3.89
CA CYS A 20 -1.39 25.08 -2.51
C CYS A 20 -2.39 26.12 -2.00
N ARG A 21 -2.21 27.40 -2.33
CA ARG A 21 -3.17 28.47 -1.99
C ARG A 21 -4.51 28.29 -2.68
N LEU A 22 -4.54 27.81 -3.93
CA LEU A 22 -5.77 27.48 -4.64
C LEU A 22 -6.61 26.42 -3.92
N LEU A 23 -5.96 25.55 -3.15
CA LEU A 23 -6.58 24.49 -2.37
C LEU A 23 -6.79 24.85 -0.90
N ASP A 24 -6.45 26.07 -0.48
CA ASP A 24 -6.41 26.51 0.92
C ASP A 24 -5.51 25.63 1.80
N LEU A 25 -4.37 25.17 1.26
CA LEU A 25 -3.39 24.34 1.97
C LEU A 25 -2.12 25.16 2.24
N GLU A 26 -1.78 25.33 3.52
CA GLU A 26 -0.55 25.99 3.94
C GLU A 26 0.58 24.97 4.06
N MET A 27 1.30 24.73 2.97
CA MET A 27 2.33 23.70 2.87
C MET A 27 3.74 24.30 2.92
N GLN A 28 4.72 23.50 3.35
CA GLN A 28 6.13 23.88 3.23
C GLN A 28 6.55 23.97 1.76
N PRO A 29 7.32 25.00 1.36
CA PRO A 29 7.67 25.19 -0.05
C PRO A 29 8.41 24.03 -0.72
N SER A 30 9.25 23.31 0.02
CA SER A 30 9.98 22.14 -0.50
C SER A 30 9.03 20.98 -0.80
N LEU A 31 8.16 20.64 0.15
CA LEU A 31 7.19 19.56 0.02
C LEU A 31 6.13 19.86 -1.04
N ALA A 32 5.69 21.12 -1.14
CA ALA A 32 4.79 21.56 -2.20
C ALA A 32 5.41 21.37 -3.59
N LEU A 33 6.68 21.75 -3.76
CA LEU A 33 7.39 21.56 -5.03
C LEU A 33 7.58 20.07 -5.36
N GLU A 34 8.00 19.26 -4.40
CA GLU A 34 8.18 17.81 -4.55
C GLU A 34 6.87 17.14 -5.00
N ALA A 35 5.76 17.43 -4.31
CA ALA A 35 4.44 16.88 -4.63
C ALA A 35 3.93 17.24 -6.05
N LEU A 36 4.38 18.37 -6.61
CA LEU A 36 4.00 18.84 -7.94
C LEU A 36 5.04 18.53 -9.02
N THR A 37 6.14 17.85 -8.68
CA THR A 37 7.24 17.58 -9.61
C THR A 37 7.13 16.17 -10.19
N LYS A 38 6.85 16.11 -11.49
CA LYS A 38 6.91 14.89 -12.33
C LYS A 38 8.19 14.92 -13.16
N ASP A 39 9.13 14.03 -12.90
CA ASP A 39 10.41 14.00 -13.59
C ASP A 39 10.49 12.98 -14.75
N SER A 40 9.48 12.12 -14.89
CA SER A 40 9.36 11.15 -15.98
C SER A 40 8.60 11.69 -17.18
N LEU A 41 9.11 11.43 -18.39
CA LEU A 41 8.49 11.84 -19.66
C LEU A 41 7.37 10.89 -20.14
N ASN A 42 7.12 9.78 -19.44
CA ASN A 42 6.21 8.77 -19.92
C ASN A 42 4.74 9.23 -19.84
N THR A 43 4.04 9.04 -20.96
CA THR A 43 2.59 8.88 -20.99
C THR A 43 2.36 7.43 -20.60
N GLU A 44 1.72 7.15 -19.47
CA GLU A 44 1.53 5.79 -18.92
C GLU A 44 0.57 4.91 -19.75
N GLN A 45 0.56 5.07 -21.07
CA GLN A 45 -0.07 4.14 -21.99
C GLN A 45 0.91 2.99 -22.26
N HIS A 46 0.60 1.84 -21.65
CA HIS A 46 1.25 0.53 -21.85
C HIS A 46 2.60 0.34 -21.14
N GLY A 47 2.57 -0.17 -19.90
CA GLY A 47 3.42 -1.25 -19.36
C GLY A 47 4.93 -1.31 -19.64
N GLU A 48 5.55 -0.24 -20.15
CA GLU A 48 6.98 -0.14 -20.42
C GLU A 48 7.67 0.59 -19.26
N GLU A 49 8.86 0.09 -18.91
CA GLU A 49 9.69 0.56 -17.80
C GLU A 49 9.99 2.08 -17.87
N GLN A 50 10.25 2.66 -16.70
CA GLN A 50 10.72 4.03 -16.53
C GLN A 50 12.09 4.22 -17.21
N ILE A 51 12.13 4.83 -18.41
CA ILE A 51 13.39 4.92 -19.18
C ILE A 51 13.94 6.36 -19.32
N ASN A 52 13.20 7.42 -18.98
CA ASN A 52 13.68 8.79 -19.19
C ASN A 52 13.42 9.76 -18.02
N PHE A 53 14.32 9.77 -17.03
CA PHE A 53 14.38 10.79 -15.98
C PHE A 53 14.94 12.11 -16.52
N GLN A 54 14.26 13.23 -16.23
CA GLN A 54 14.73 14.56 -16.57
C GLN A 54 15.70 15.10 -15.53
N ARG A 55 16.95 15.36 -15.94
CA ARG A 55 17.98 15.87 -15.03
C ARG A 55 17.62 17.25 -14.47
N GLY A 56 17.83 17.42 -13.16
CA GLY A 56 17.76 18.72 -12.49
C GLY A 56 16.36 19.15 -12.02
N MET A 57 15.41 18.22 -11.90
CA MET A 57 14.07 18.49 -11.37
C MET A 57 13.99 18.41 -9.83
N GLY A 58 14.91 17.68 -9.18
CA GLY A 58 14.90 17.47 -7.73
C GLY A 58 14.15 16.19 -7.37
N ASP A 59 13.66 16.12 -6.14
CA ASP A 59 12.81 15.02 -5.67
C ASP A 59 11.44 15.07 -6.39
N ASN A 60 10.90 13.91 -6.72
CA ASN A 60 9.65 13.75 -7.45
C ASN A 60 8.49 13.35 -6.51
N TYR A 61 7.27 13.38 -7.04
CA TYR A 61 6.07 13.15 -6.23
C TYR A 61 5.91 11.72 -5.70
N GLU A 62 6.62 10.72 -6.23
CA GLU A 62 6.30 9.30 -6.07
C GLU A 62 6.37 8.81 -4.60
N ARG A 63 7.32 9.35 -3.82
CA ARG A 63 7.41 8.99 -2.39
C ARG A 63 6.25 9.58 -1.60
N LEU A 64 5.91 10.84 -1.88
CA LEU A 64 4.79 11.52 -1.22
C LEU A 64 3.45 10.92 -1.65
N GLU A 65 3.31 10.48 -2.90
CA GLU A 65 2.18 9.70 -3.41
C GLU A 65 1.98 8.44 -2.56
N PHE A 66 3.05 7.64 -2.38
CA PHE A 66 3.00 6.42 -1.58
C PHE A 66 2.45 6.66 -0.15
N LEU A 67 2.90 7.74 0.50
CA LEU A 67 2.40 8.13 1.82
C LEU A 67 0.96 8.67 1.76
N GLY A 68 0.68 9.52 0.77
CA GLY A 68 -0.60 10.17 0.58
C GLY A 68 -1.75 9.22 0.26
N ASP A 69 -1.51 8.19 -0.56
CA ASP A 69 -2.47 7.12 -0.87
C ASP A 69 -2.91 6.40 0.42
N THR A 70 -1.97 6.05 1.30
CA THR A 70 -2.33 5.41 2.58
C THR A 70 -3.08 6.34 3.52
N PHE A 71 -2.72 7.62 3.58
CA PHE A 71 -3.46 8.59 4.38
C PHE A 71 -4.88 8.81 3.85
N LEU A 72 -5.02 8.91 2.52
CA LEU A 72 -6.30 9.02 1.83
C LEU A 72 -7.20 7.81 2.15
N LYS A 73 -6.66 6.59 2.05
CA LYS A 73 -7.38 5.36 2.41
C LYS A 73 -7.80 5.37 3.87
N MET A 74 -6.92 5.73 4.80
CA MET A 74 -7.25 5.81 6.22
C MET A 74 -8.34 6.86 6.49
N ALA A 75 -8.20 8.08 5.96
CA ALA A 75 -9.14 9.17 6.18
C ALA A 75 -10.54 8.85 5.66
N THR A 76 -10.64 8.30 4.46
CA THR A 76 -11.91 7.89 3.86
C THR A 76 -12.52 6.69 4.59
N THR A 77 -11.71 5.71 5.03
CA THR A 77 -12.15 4.57 5.84
C THR A 77 -12.75 5.03 7.18
N ILE A 78 -12.06 5.90 7.92
CA ILE A 78 -12.56 6.45 9.19
C ILE A 78 -13.88 7.20 8.96
N SER A 79 -13.93 8.03 7.90
CA SER A 79 -15.13 8.78 7.55
C SER A 79 -16.34 7.87 7.29
N LEU A 80 -16.16 6.84 6.47
CA LEU A 80 -17.22 5.88 6.14
C LEU A 80 -17.64 5.07 7.38
N PHE A 81 -16.70 4.56 8.16
CA PHE A 81 -16.99 3.85 9.40
C PHE A 81 -17.84 4.71 10.37
N THR A 82 -17.55 6.02 10.42
CA THR A 82 -18.24 7.01 11.27
C THR A 82 -19.63 7.34 10.75
N LEU A 83 -19.75 7.69 9.48
CA LEU A 83 -20.97 8.24 8.87
C LEU A 83 -21.97 7.16 8.45
N MET A 84 -21.52 5.90 8.32
CA MET A 84 -22.33 4.75 7.89
C MET A 84 -22.38 3.67 8.99
N PRO A 85 -22.96 3.96 10.18
CA PRO A 85 -22.94 3.04 11.32
C PRO A 85 -23.80 1.78 11.14
N ASN A 86 -24.75 1.79 10.21
CA ASN A 86 -25.68 0.69 9.96
C ASN A 86 -25.31 -0.16 8.73
N ASP A 87 -24.38 0.32 7.92
CA ASP A 87 -23.99 -0.35 6.69
C ASP A 87 -22.91 -1.42 6.97
N GLY A 88 -22.89 -2.46 6.15
CA GLY A 88 -21.93 -3.54 6.25
C GLY A 88 -20.53 -3.13 5.78
N GLU A 89 -19.60 -4.07 5.93
CA GLU A 89 -18.23 -3.93 5.41
C GLU A 89 -18.23 -3.73 3.89
N PHE A 90 -19.08 -4.47 3.17
CA PHE A 90 -19.17 -4.43 1.71
C PHE A 90 -19.54 -3.04 1.19
N GLU A 91 -20.59 -2.42 1.76
CA GLU A 91 -21.02 -1.08 1.37
C GLU A 91 -19.93 -0.04 1.66
N CYS A 92 -19.25 -0.15 2.81
CA CYS A 92 -18.11 0.70 3.14
C CYS A 92 -16.97 0.58 2.11
N HIS A 93 -16.65 -0.64 1.66
CA HIS A 93 -15.62 -0.86 0.63
C HIS A 93 -16.02 -0.24 -0.71
N VAL A 94 -17.27 -0.41 -1.14
CA VAL A 94 -17.76 0.15 -2.41
C VAL A 94 -17.70 1.68 -2.39
N GLU A 95 -18.18 2.31 -1.33
CA GLU A 95 -18.11 3.77 -1.19
C GLU A 95 -16.67 4.26 -1.13
N ARG A 96 -15.78 3.56 -0.40
CA ARG A 96 -14.35 3.89 -0.36
C ARG A 96 -13.74 3.83 -1.75
N MET A 97 -14.04 2.79 -2.53
CA MET A 97 -13.54 2.65 -3.90
C MET A 97 -13.94 3.82 -4.80
N LEU A 98 -15.18 4.32 -4.67
CA LEU A 98 -15.63 5.51 -5.41
C LEU A 98 -14.92 6.79 -4.96
N MET A 99 -14.60 6.91 -3.68
CA MET A 99 -13.88 8.05 -3.11
C MET A 99 -12.42 8.11 -3.56
N VAL A 100 -11.72 6.98 -3.53
CA VAL A 100 -10.26 6.92 -3.79
C VAL A 100 -9.90 6.66 -5.25
N CYS A 101 -10.86 6.34 -6.13
CA CYS A 101 -10.52 6.03 -7.51
C CYS A 101 -9.86 7.21 -8.24
N ASN A 102 -8.87 6.93 -9.08
CA ASN A 102 -8.12 7.95 -9.83
C ASN A 102 -9.02 8.87 -10.64
N LYS A 103 -10.16 8.37 -11.13
CA LYS A 103 -11.14 9.19 -11.86
C LYS A 103 -11.76 10.29 -10.99
N ASN A 104 -12.05 10.00 -9.72
CA ASN A 104 -12.56 11.00 -8.78
C ASN A 104 -11.48 12.08 -8.56
N LEU A 105 -10.28 11.68 -8.14
CA LEU A 105 -9.14 12.58 -7.91
C LEU A 105 -8.82 13.43 -9.14
N PHE A 106 -8.73 12.81 -10.32
CA PHE A 106 -8.48 13.47 -11.60
C PHE A 106 -9.52 14.54 -11.92
N ASN A 107 -10.81 14.19 -11.88
CA ASN A 107 -11.88 15.15 -12.19
C ASN A 107 -11.82 16.36 -11.24
N HIS A 108 -11.52 16.10 -9.95
CA HIS A 108 -11.42 17.14 -8.94
C HIS A 108 -10.24 18.08 -9.11
N ALA A 109 -9.09 17.53 -9.51
CA ALA A 109 -7.91 18.29 -9.87
C ALA A 109 -8.17 19.18 -11.10
N VAL A 110 -8.79 18.60 -12.14
CA VAL A 110 -9.08 19.29 -13.40
C VAL A 110 -10.10 20.42 -13.23
N ASP A 111 -11.16 20.20 -12.46
CA ASP A 111 -12.16 21.22 -12.12
C ASP A 111 -11.52 22.44 -11.44
N ARG A 112 -10.43 22.23 -10.70
CA ARG A 112 -9.65 23.28 -10.00
C ARG A 112 -8.46 23.78 -10.80
N LYS A 113 -8.22 23.27 -12.01
CA LYS A 113 -7.05 23.62 -12.85
C LYS A 113 -5.70 23.26 -12.22
N LEU A 114 -5.65 22.26 -11.34
CA LEU A 114 -4.42 21.85 -10.65
C LEU A 114 -3.34 21.41 -11.65
N GLN A 115 -3.73 20.81 -12.78
CA GLN A 115 -2.84 20.39 -13.86
C GLN A 115 -1.97 21.53 -14.42
N GLU A 116 -2.42 22.79 -14.35
CA GLU A 116 -1.66 23.95 -14.84
C GLU A 116 -0.41 24.23 -13.98
N TYR A 117 -0.36 23.71 -12.75
CA TYR A 117 0.72 23.93 -11.80
C TYR A 117 1.76 22.81 -11.76
N ILE A 118 1.46 21.64 -12.34
CA ILE A 118 2.34 20.46 -12.32
C ILE A 118 3.63 20.72 -13.12
N ARG A 119 4.77 20.46 -12.48
CA ARG A 119 6.11 20.63 -13.05
C ARG A 119 6.56 19.33 -13.69
N SER A 120 6.28 19.17 -14.99
CA SER A 120 6.67 17.97 -15.76
C SER A 120 7.81 18.17 -16.76
N LYS A 121 8.44 19.35 -16.76
CA LYS A 121 9.57 19.67 -17.64
C LYS A 121 10.77 20.11 -16.81
N GLY A 122 11.93 19.57 -17.15
CA GLY A 122 13.21 19.96 -16.60
C GLY A 122 13.67 21.32 -17.11
N PHE A 123 14.60 21.94 -16.38
CA PHE A 123 15.16 23.21 -16.77
C PHE A 123 15.97 23.09 -18.07
N ASN A 124 15.57 23.83 -19.10
CA ASN A 124 16.33 23.94 -20.35
C ASN A 124 16.67 25.41 -20.63
N ARG A 125 17.95 25.75 -20.49
CA ARG A 125 18.48 27.11 -20.70
C ARG A 125 18.16 27.71 -22.08
N ARG A 126 18.01 26.89 -23.12
CA ARG A 126 17.77 27.38 -24.49
C ARG A 126 16.32 27.81 -24.69
N THR A 127 15.40 27.23 -23.93
CA THR A 127 13.95 27.41 -24.10
C THR A 127 13.30 28.13 -22.94
N TRP A 128 13.91 28.15 -21.76
CA TRP A 128 13.40 28.83 -20.59
C TRP A 128 13.70 30.33 -20.65
N TYR A 129 12.66 31.14 -20.43
CA TYR A 129 12.73 32.58 -20.33
C TYR A 129 11.74 33.02 -19.26
N PRO A 130 12.11 33.89 -18.30
CA PRO A 130 11.19 34.36 -17.28
C PRO A 130 10.07 35.19 -17.91
N ASP A 131 8.84 35.03 -17.42
CA ASP A 131 7.68 35.78 -17.90
C ASP A 131 7.72 37.23 -17.40
N LEU A 132 8.59 38.03 -18.02
CA LEU A 132 8.86 39.42 -17.69
C LEU A 132 8.73 40.30 -18.94
N PRO A 133 8.24 41.54 -18.80
CA PRO A 133 8.18 42.48 -19.91
C PRO A 133 9.57 42.77 -20.47
N LEU A 134 9.79 42.35 -21.72
CA LEU A 134 11.06 42.53 -22.42
C LEU A 134 11.27 43.99 -22.81
N LYS A 135 12.34 44.61 -22.29
CA LYS A 135 12.77 45.94 -22.75
C LYS A 135 13.41 45.90 -24.16
N LYS A 136 14.10 44.80 -24.52
CA LYS A 136 14.70 44.53 -25.84
C LYS A 136 14.81 43.01 -26.07
N GLY A 137 14.66 42.52 -27.31
CA GLY A 137 14.86 41.11 -27.70
C GLY A 137 13.65 40.43 -28.35
N LYS A 138 13.80 39.16 -28.79
CA LYS A 138 12.68 38.32 -29.29
C LYS A 138 12.08 37.52 -28.13
N ALA A 139 10.78 37.71 -27.88
CA ALA A 139 10.02 36.82 -27.00
C ALA A 139 9.88 35.43 -27.64
N LEU A 140 10.10 34.36 -26.87
CA LEU A 140 9.60 33.04 -27.26
C LEU A 140 8.06 33.08 -27.15
N LYS A 141 7.37 32.81 -28.26
CA LYS A 141 5.91 32.96 -28.39
C LYS A 141 5.10 31.73 -27.96
N SER A 142 5.71 30.62 -27.59
CA SER A 142 4.96 29.40 -27.29
C SER A 142 4.65 29.29 -25.79
N LYS A 143 3.36 29.34 -25.43
CA LYS A 143 2.89 28.82 -24.14
C LYS A 143 3.44 27.40 -23.98
N ALA A 144 4.14 27.15 -22.88
CA ALA A 144 4.66 25.82 -22.59
C ALA A 144 3.48 24.87 -22.36
N THR A 145 3.30 23.90 -23.26
CA THR A 145 2.33 22.82 -23.08
C THR A 145 3.06 21.57 -22.59
N HIS A 146 2.46 20.81 -21.68
CA HIS A 146 2.93 19.48 -21.31
C HIS A 146 1.84 18.43 -21.57
N SER A 147 2.24 17.18 -21.73
CA SER A 147 1.32 16.05 -21.78
C SER A 147 1.36 15.37 -20.41
N LEU A 148 0.21 15.24 -19.77
CA LEU A 148 0.06 14.53 -18.50
C LEU A 148 -0.94 13.40 -18.72
N ALA A 149 -0.64 12.22 -18.18
CA ALA A 149 -1.61 11.13 -18.14
C ALA A 149 -2.61 11.39 -17.01
N ASP A 150 -3.84 10.90 -17.17
CA ASP A 150 -4.90 11.02 -16.15
C ASP A 150 -4.43 10.48 -14.80
N LYS A 151 -3.70 9.36 -14.83
CA LYS A 151 -3.10 8.74 -13.64
C LYS A 151 -2.13 9.69 -12.93
N SER A 152 -1.17 10.28 -13.64
CA SER A 152 -0.19 11.17 -13.01
C SER A 152 -0.81 12.40 -12.33
N ILE A 153 -1.98 12.87 -12.77
CA ILE A 153 -2.69 13.96 -12.09
C ILE A 153 -3.33 13.47 -10.77
N ALA A 154 -3.87 12.24 -10.76
CA ALA A 154 -4.37 11.62 -9.54
C ALA A 154 -3.23 11.35 -8.54
N ASP A 155 -2.09 10.83 -9.01
CA ASP A 155 -0.91 10.57 -8.18
C ASP A 155 -0.39 11.87 -7.53
N VAL A 156 -0.42 13.00 -8.26
CA VAL A 156 -0.09 14.33 -7.69
C VAL A 156 -1.09 14.75 -6.60
N CYS A 157 -2.36 14.39 -6.71
CA CYS A 157 -3.34 14.68 -5.65
C CYS A 157 -3.01 13.92 -4.37
N GLU A 158 -2.63 12.65 -4.49
CA GLU A 158 -2.15 11.82 -3.38
C GLU A 158 -0.86 12.40 -2.82
N ALA A 159 0.09 12.78 -3.66
CA ALA A 159 1.34 13.39 -3.22
C ALA A 159 1.13 14.70 -2.43
N LEU A 160 0.16 15.53 -2.82
CA LEU A 160 -0.21 16.73 -2.05
C LEU A 160 -0.79 16.38 -0.68
N ILE A 161 -1.56 15.30 -0.56
CA ILE A 161 -2.04 14.77 0.73
C ILE A 161 -0.86 14.29 1.58
N GLY A 162 0.09 13.54 0.99
CA GLY A 162 1.29 13.08 1.66
C GLY A 162 2.17 14.23 2.16
N ALA A 163 2.37 15.25 1.31
CA ALA A 163 3.09 16.45 1.69
C ALA A 163 2.38 17.25 2.79
N ALA A 164 1.04 17.35 2.74
CA ALA A 164 0.26 17.99 3.80
C ALA A 164 0.41 17.27 5.14
N TYR A 165 0.46 15.94 5.12
CA TYR A 165 0.71 15.12 6.31
C TYR A 165 2.13 15.33 6.87
N MET A 166 3.13 15.49 6.01
CA MET A 166 4.52 15.77 6.42
C MET A 166 4.77 17.20 6.91
N CYS A 167 3.92 18.16 6.58
CA CYS A 167 4.05 19.55 7.03
C CYS A 167 3.69 19.75 8.50
N ASP A 168 2.97 18.81 9.10
CA ASP A 168 2.44 18.96 10.45
C ASP A 168 3.52 18.75 11.51
N SER A 169 4.19 19.84 11.91
CA SER A 169 5.24 19.84 12.94
C SER A 169 4.74 19.45 14.32
N ASP A 170 3.44 19.65 14.58
CA ASP A 170 2.83 19.44 15.90
C ASP A 170 2.10 18.09 15.97
N GLY A 171 1.98 17.39 14.84
CA GLY A 171 1.40 16.05 14.70
C GLY A 171 -0.13 16.02 14.76
N SER A 172 -0.82 17.11 14.40
CA SER A 172 -2.29 17.27 14.48
C SER A 172 -3.09 16.49 13.41
N MET A 173 -2.49 16.13 12.27
CA MET A 173 -3.10 15.55 11.07
C MET A 173 -4.11 16.44 10.34
N ASP A 174 -4.45 17.62 10.87
CA ASP A 174 -5.55 18.46 10.37
C ASP A 174 -5.31 18.98 8.95
N LEU A 175 -4.06 19.31 8.60
CA LEU A 175 -3.75 19.77 7.25
C LEU A 175 -3.97 18.66 6.20
N ALA A 176 -3.61 17.43 6.53
CA ALA A 176 -3.82 16.27 5.66
C ALA A 176 -5.32 15.92 5.53
N VAL A 177 -6.10 16.04 6.61
CA VAL A 177 -7.56 15.87 6.55
C VAL A 177 -8.18 16.90 5.61
N ARG A 178 -7.78 18.17 5.70
CA ARG A 178 -8.22 19.21 4.75
C ARG A 178 -7.82 18.90 3.32
N ALA A 179 -6.60 18.41 3.11
CA ALA A 179 -6.14 18.00 1.78
C ALA A 179 -7.04 16.91 1.19
N VAL A 180 -7.39 15.87 1.97
CA VAL A 180 -8.35 14.83 1.53
C VAL A 180 -9.68 15.44 1.11
N THR A 181 -10.26 16.32 1.92
CA THR A 181 -11.55 17.00 1.61
C THR A 181 -11.49 17.86 0.35
N LYS A 182 -10.31 18.42 0.04
CA LYS A 182 -10.11 19.24 -1.17
C LYS A 182 -9.92 18.40 -2.43
N MET A 183 -9.38 17.19 -2.30
CA MET A 183 -9.09 16.27 -3.42
C MET A 183 -10.22 15.29 -3.71
N VAL A 184 -10.98 14.87 -2.69
CA VAL A 184 -12.08 13.93 -2.82
C VAL A 184 -13.40 14.66 -2.77
N ARG A 185 -14.20 14.59 -3.84
CA ARG A 185 -15.61 15.00 -3.75
C ARG A 185 -16.44 13.81 -3.34
N SER A 186 -16.90 13.85 -2.11
CA SER A 186 -17.86 12.90 -1.59
C SER A 186 -18.78 13.58 -0.61
N LYS A 187 -20.03 13.10 -0.54
CA LYS A 187 -20.94 13.44 0.55
C LYS A 187 -20.49 12.82 1.88
N ASN A 188 -19.64 11.80 1.81
CA ASN A 188 -19.15 11.02 2.94
C ASN A 188 -17.75 11.47 3.39
N HIS A 189 -17.32 12.69 3.08
CA HIS A 189 -16.10 13.31 3.62
C HIS A 189 -16.14 14.83 3.48
N ASP A 190 -16.25 15.53 4.60
CA ASP A 190 -16.32 16.99 4.70
C ASP A 190 -15.57 17.51 5.95
N MET A 191 -14.69 16.67 6.50
CA MET A 191 -13.92 16.96 7.71
C MET A 191 -12.85 18.01 7.45
N SER A 192 -12.53 18.81 8.46
CA SER A 192 -11.49 19.84 8.41
C SER A 192 -10.37 19.60 9.43
N ARG A 193 -10.65 18.80 10.45
CA ARG A 193 -9.74 18.38 11.49
C ARG A 193 -9.86 16.89 11.72
N PHE A 194 -8.82 16.27 12.24
CA PHE A 194 -8.84 14.86 12.58
C PHE A 194 -9.84 14.57 13.73
N SER A 195 -10.03 15.51 14.66
CA SER A 195 -11.03 15.38 15.72
C SER A 195 -12.46 15.30 15.19
N ASP A 196 -12.75 15.91 14.04
CA ASP A 196 -14.10 15.96 13.45
C ASP A 196 -14.66 14.56 13.18
N TYR A 197 -13.79 13.57 12.93
CA TYR A 197 -14.20 12.17 12.76
C TYR A 197 -14.88 11.63 14.02
N TYR A 198 -14.29 11.82 15.20
CA TYR A 198 -14.88 11.30 16.43
C TYR A 198 -16.06 12.16 16.90
N ASP A 199 -16.03 13.47 16.67
CA ASP A 199 -17.15 14.36 17.00
C ASP A 199 -18.44 13.95 16.28
N ARG A 200 -18.33 13.32 15.11
CA ARG A 200 -19.46 12.77 14.35
C ARG A 200 -19.77 11.31 14.65
N TYR A 201 -18.97 10.63 15.47
CA TYR A 201 -19.17 9.23 15.79
C TYR A 201 -20.32 9.05 16.78
N ALA A 202 -21.44 8.50 16.28
CA ALA A 202 -22.58 8.14 17.11
C ALA A 202 -22.32 6.78 17.77
N VAL A 203 -22.02 6.79 19.07
CA VAL A 203 -21.78 5.56 19.84
C VAL A 203 -23.02 4.66 19.81
N PRO A 204 -22.94 3.44 19.24
CA PRO A 204 -24.09 2.56 19.15
C PRO A 204 -24.56 2.05 20.52
N GLN A 205 -25.86 1.80 20.66
CA GLN A 205 -26.46 1.32 21.92
C GLN A 205 -25.84 0.01 22.42
N TRP A 206 -25.46 -0.89 21.51
CA TRP A 206 -24.82 -2.16 21.87
C TRP A 206 -23.46 -1.94 22.56
N GLN A 207 -22.72 -0.88 22.23
CA GLN A 207 -21.42 -0.60 22.81
C GLN A 207 -21.51 -0.09 24.26
N THR A 208 -22.58 0.62 24.60
CA THR A 208 -22.84 1.19 25.94
C THR A 208 -23.65 0.29 26.86
N ALA A 209 -24.22 -0.80 26.34
CA ALA A 209 -25.05 -1.68 27.16
C ALA A 209 -24.22 -2.43 28.24
N PRO A 210 -24.86 -2.88 29.33
CA PRO A 210 -24.17 -3.45 30.49
C PRO A 210 -23.24 -4.61 30.12
N THR A 211 -22.05 -4.61 30.71
CA THR A 211 -21.03 -5.64 30.48
C THR A 211 -21.22 -6.83 31.41
N THR A 212 -21.12 -8.03 30.86
CA THR A 212 -21.15 -9.29 31.59
C THR A 212 -19.84 -9.55 32.33
N ALA A 213 -19.85 -10.48 33.29
CA ALA A 213 -18.62 -10.90 33.98
C ALA A 213 -17.62 -11.59 33.03
N ALA A 214 -18.13 -12.35 32.05
CA ALA A 214 -17.30 -13.04 31.05
C ALA A 214 -16.58 -12.05 30.12
N GLU A 215 -17.27 -11.00 29.66
CA GLU A 215 -16.66 -9.92 28.87
C GLU A 215 -15.53 -9.21 29.62
N ARG A 216 -15.76 -8.87 30.89
CA ARG A 216 -14.74 -8.24 31.74
C ARG A 216 -13.53 -9.16 31.97
N PHE A 217 -13.77 -10.46 32.17
CA PHE A 217 -12.69 -11.43 32.32
C PHE A 217 -11.86 -11.58 31.05
N ALA A 218 -12.50 -11.66 29.89
CA ALA A 218 -11.82 -11.72 28.60
C ALA A 218 -10.97 -10.45 28.36
N ALA A 219 -11.52 -9.26 28.63
CA ALA A 219 -10.79 -8.00 28.55
C ALA A 219 -9.56 -7.98 29.49
N GLY A 220 -9.70 -8.49 30.71
CA GLY A 220 -8.57 -8.62 31.64
C GLY A 220 -7.49 -9.60 31.17
N LYS A 221 -7.83 -10.63 30.39
CA LYS A 221 -6.84 -11.55 29.80
C LYS A 221 -6.09 -10.89 28.64
N VAL A 222 -6.80 -10.20 27.76
CA VAL A 222 -6.20 -9.47 26.63
C VAL A 222 -5.33 -8.31 27.13
N HIS A 223 -5.74 -7.60 28.18
CA HIS A 223 -4.93 -6.56 28.80
C HIS A 223 -3.57 -7.09 29.30
N LYS A 224 -3.52 -8.33 29.81
CA LYS A 224 -2.26 -8.94 30.25
C LYS A 224 -1.30 -9.25 29.12
N SER A 225 -1.79 -9.57 27.92
CA SER A 225 -0.93 -9.85 26.76
C SER A 225 -0.57 -8.61 25.96
N THR A 226 -1.47 -7.62 25.88
CA THR A 226 -1.30 -6.44 25.00
C THR A 226 -1.00 -5.14 25.73
N GLY A 227 -1.17 -5.10 27.06
CA GLY A 227 -1.04 -3.87 27.86
C GLY A 227 -2.21 -2.89 27.74
N TYR A 228 -3.11 -3.05 26.76
CA TYR A 228 -4.25 -2.13 26.56
C TYR A 228 -5.48 -2.54 27.39
N MET A 229 -6.05 -1.60 28.15
CA MET A 229 -7.25 -1.83 28.96
C MET A 229 -8.47 -1.17 28.30
N PHE A 230 -9.39 -2.00 27.79
CA PHE A 230 -10.60 -1.52 27.14
C PHE A 230 -11.57 -0.86 28.12
N ASN A 231 -12.06 0.33 27.75
CA ASN A 231 -13.16 0.99 28.45
C ASN A 231 -14.49 0.29 28.14
N SER A 232 -14.67 -0.21 26.91
CA SER A 232 -15.81 -1.03 26.50
C SER A 232 -15.38 -2.49 26.24
N PRO A 233 -15.51 -3.40 27.22
CA PRO A 233 -15.36 -4.84 27.02
C PRO A 233 -16.26 -5.43 25.92
N ARG A 234 -17.42 -4.81 25.63
CA ARG A 234 -18.31 -5.25 24.54
C ARG A 234 -17.73 -4.95 23.16
N LEU A 235 -17.05 -3.82 23.00
CA LEU A 235 -16.33 -3.47 21.78
C LEU A 235 -15.21 -4.50 21.50
N LEU A 236 -14.45 -4.88 22.54
CA LEU A 236 -13.49 -5.98 22.43
C LEU A 236 -14.16 -7.32 22.05
N ARG A 237 -15.31 -7.64 22.65
CA ARG A 237 -16.06 -8.86 22.31
C ARG A 237 -16.51 -8.85 20.84
N SER A 238 -16.90 -7.70 20.30
CA SER A 238 -17.27 -7.54 18.89
C SER A 238 -16.07 -7.81 17.97
N ALA A 239 -14.87 -7.33 18.33
CA ALA A 239 -13.64 -7.60 17.57
C ALA A 239 -13.26 -9.08 17.48
N PHE A 240 -13.72 -9.92 18.43
CA PHE A 240 -13.50 -11.36 18.40
C PHE A 240 -14.68 -12.17 17.87
N LYS A 241 -15.79 -11.51 17.51
CA LYS A 241 -17.00 -12.20 17.05
C LYS A 241 -16.95 -12.44 15.54
N HIS A 242 -16.77 -13.69 15.14
CA HIS A 242 -16.83 -14.09 13.73
C HIS A 242 -18.30 -14.11 13.23
N PRO A 243 -18.58 -13.81 11.94
CA PRO A 243 -19.95 -13.83 11.37
C PRO A 243 -20.74 -15.13 11.58
N SER A 244 -20.07 -16.28 11.71
CA SER A 244 -20.69 -17.58 12.03
C SER A 244 -21.31 -17.64 13.43
N TYR A 245 -20.93 -16.75 14.35
CA TYR A 245 -21.40 -16.78 15.73
C TYR A 245 -22.77 -16.09 15.88
N THR A 246 -23.84 -16.89 15.86
CA THR A 246 -25.23 -16.39 15.82
C THR A 246 -25.90 -16.22 17.18
N TYR A 247 -25.27 -16.64 18.28
CA TYR A 247 -25.87 -16.63 19.62
C TYR A 247 -26.11 -15.23 20.20
N GLU A 248 -25.43 -14.20 19.69
CA GLU A 248 -25.53 -12.81 20.17
C GLU A 248 -25.85 -11.84 19.01
N PRO A 249 -27.06 -11.87 18.44
CA PRO A 249 -27.40 -11.09 17.24
C PRO A 249 -27.30 -9.57 17.46
N GLN A 250 -27.44 -9.10 18.70
CA GLN A 250 -27.36 -7.68 19.05
C GLN A 250 -25.94 -7.12 19.04
N LEU A 251 -24.92 -7.99 19.02
CA LEU A 251 -23.52 -7.60 18.98
C LEU A 251 -23.01 -7.75 17.54
N PRO A 252 -22.49 -6.72 16.87
CA PRO A 252 -21.94 -6.86 15.53
C PRO A 252 -20.69 -7.75 15.52
N HIS A 253 -20.43 -8.39 14.38
CA HIS A 253 -19.20 -9.14 14.13
C HIS A 253 -18.04 -8.19 13.74
N TYR A 254 -16.82 -8.73 13.72
CA TYR A 254 -15.59 -7.95 13.63
C TYR A 254 -15.37 -7.20 12.30
N GLN A 255 -16.02 -7.61 11.21
CA GLN A 255 -15.73 -7.12 9.84
C GLN A 255 -15.66 -5.59 9.68
N ARG A 256 -16.54 -4.82 10.33
CA ARG A 256 -16.47 -3.34 10.26
C ARG A 256 -15.23 -2.79 10.98
N LEU A 257 -14.79 -3.44 12.04
CA LEU A 257 -13.58 -3.08 12.78
C LEU A 257 -12.33 -3.53 12.02
N GLU A 258 -12.36 -4.67 11.33
CA GLU A 258 -11.32 -5.13 10.40
C GLU A 258 -11.10 -4.09 9.30
N PHE A 259 -12.17 -3.66 8.61
CA PHE A 259 -12.11 -2.60 7.60
C PHE A 259 -11.42 -1.33 8.10
N LEU A 260 -11.69 -0.94 9.34
CA LEU A 260 -11.06 0.21 9.99
C LEU A 260 -9.60 -0.06 10.36
N GLY A 261 -9.32 -1.22 10.95
CA GLY A 261 -8.00 -1.62 11.42
C GLY A 261 -6.98 -1.79 10.30
N ASP A 262 -7.39 -2.36 9.17
CA ASP A 262 -6.58 -2.52 7.95
C ASP A 262 -5.98 -1.17 7.52
N ALA A 263 -6.84 -0.16 7.31
CA ALA A 263 -6.38 1.16 6.86
C ALA A 263 -5.52 1.90 7.90
N LEU A 264 -5.76 1.66 9.20
CA LEU A 264 -4.95 2.23 10.29
C LEU A 264 -3.55 1.62 10.34
N LEU A 265 -3.45 0.29 10.26
CA LEU A 265 -2.18 -0.43 10.26
C LEU A 265 -1.36 -0.10 9.00
N ASP A 266 -2.04 0.06 7.86
CA ASP A 266 -1.39 0.42 6.59
C ASP A 266 -0.69 1.78 6.68
N LEU A 267 -1.39 2.81 7.19
CA LEU A 267 -0.79 4.12 7.37
C LEU A 267 0.35 4.11 8.39
N VAL A 268 0.23 3.39 9.53
CA VAL A 268 1.35 3.36 10.50
C VAL A 268 2.58 2.67 9.90
N ALA A 269 2.40 1.58 9.17
CA ALA A 269 3.51 0.88 8.52
C ALA A 269 4.20 1.76 7.49
N VAL A 270 3.44 2.45 6.63
CA VAL A 270 3.99 3.38 5.64
C VAL A 270 4.64 4.59 6.28
N ASP A 271 4.03 5.17 7.32
CA ASP A 271 4.63 6.28 8.09
C ASP A 271 5.98 5.88 8.69
N TYR A 272 6.07 4.68 9.25
CA TYR A 272 7.32 4.13 9.78
C TYR A 272 8.39 3.97 8.69
N LEU A 273 8.05 3.30 7.58
CA LEU A 273 8.98 3.09 6.46
C LEU A 273 9.46 4.41 5.85
N PHE A 274 8.54 5.35 5.62
CA PHE A 274 8.81 6.63 5.01
C PHE A 274 9.81 7.45 5.84
N LYS A 275 9.63 7.47 7.17
CA LYS A 275 10.50 8.20 8.11
C LYS A 275 11.83 7.51 8.36
N GLN A 276 11.83 6.18 8.48
CA GLN A 276 13.04 5.42 8.78
C GLN A 276 13.98 5.32 7.57
N PHE A 277 13.44 5.35 6.35
CA PHE A 277 14.21 5.19 5.11
C PHE A 277 13.99 6.38 4.17
N PRO A 278 14.52 7.58 4.51
CA PRO A 278 14.31 8.81 3.74
C PRO A 278 14.93 8.79 2.33
N GLY A 279 15.78 7.81 2.01
CA GLY A 279 16.38 7.65 0.68
C GLY A 279 15.91 6.43 -0.10
N ALA A 280 14.95 5.66 0.43
CA ALA A 280 14.40 4.51 -0.26
C ALA A 280 13.46 4.94 -1.38
N ASP A 281 13.54 4.25 -2.51
CA ASP A 281 12.65 4.46 -3.65
C ASP A 281 11.24 3.89 -3.39
N PRO A 282 10.21 4.34 -4.13
CA PRO A 282 8.83 3.91 -3.94
C PRO A 282 8.60 2.41 -4.09
N GLN A 283 9.34 1.75 -4.99
CA GLN A 283 9.22 0.31 -5.20
C GLN A 283 9.71 -0.44 -3.96
N TRP A 284 10.88 -0.06 -3.43
CA TRP A 284 11.41 -0.61 -2.19
C TRP A 284 10.43 -0.43 -1.01
N LEU A 285 9.85 0.77 -0.85
CA LEU A 285 8.87 1.04 0.20
C LEU A 285 7.62 0.16 0.08
N THR A 286 7.15 -0.07 -1.15
CA THR A 286 5.98 -0.92 -1.43
C THR A 286 6.25 -2.38 -1.08
N GLU A 287 7.40 -2.92 -1.47
CA GLU A 287 7.76 -4.31 -1.19
C GLU A 287 7.90 -4.57 0.33
N HIS A 288 8.51 -3.63 1.06
CA HIS A 288 8.65 -3.74 2.51
C HIS A 288 7.32 -3.59 3.24
N LYS A 289 6.46 -2.66 2.82
CA LYS A 289 5.08 -2.54 3.30
C LYS A 289 4.33 -3.87 3.16
N MET A 290 4.45 -4.53 2.01
CA MET A 290 3.79 -5.83 1.78
C MET A 290 4.26 -6.94 2.70
N CYS A 291 5.49 -6.87 3.23
CA CYS A 291 5.97 -7.81 4.24
C CYS A 291 5.35 -7.49 5.61
N MET A 292 5.35 -6.21 5.98
CA MET A 292 4.90 -5.70 7.28
C MET A 292 3.39 -5.84 7.50
N VAL A 293 2.61 -5.57 6.46
CA VAL A 293 1.15 -5.63 6.46
C VAL A 293 0.75 -6.82 5.60
N SER A 294 0.89 -8.02 6.17
CA SER A 294 0.55 -9.27 5.49
C SER A 294 -0.30 -10.18 6.37
N ASN A 295 -1.25 -10.90 5.74
CA ASN A 295 -2.08 -11.88 6.44
C ASN A 295 -1.24 -12.94 7.17
N ASN A 296 -0.09 -13.30 6.60
CA ASN A 296 0.83 -14.26 7.20
C ASN A 296 1.40 -13.74 8.53
N PHE A 297 2.00 -12.56 8.51
CA PHE A 297 2.57 -11.94 9.71
C PHE A 297 1.48 -11.63 10.75
N PHE A 298 0.33 -11.08 10.33
CA PHE A 298 -0.77 -10.76 11.25
C PHE A 298 -1.41 -12.00 11.88
N GLY A 299 -1.60 -13.08 11.12
CA GLY A 299 -2.12 -14.33 11.67
C GLY A 299 -1.17 -14.96 12.68
N CYS A 300 0.13 -14.91 12.40
CA CYS A 300 1.20 -15.27 13.32
C CYS A 300 1.15 -14.43 14.61
N LEU A 301 1.16 -13.10 14.49
CA LEU A 301 1.12 -12.17 15.63
C LEU A 301 -0.16 -12.32 16.47
N CYS A 302 -1.30 -12.62 15.84
CA CYS A 302 -2.56 -12.93 16.52
C CYS A 302 -2.44 -14.17 17.44
N VAL A 303 -1.63 -15.16 17.03
CA VAL A 303 -1.33 -16.33 17.86
C VAL A 303 -0.39 -15.99 19.00
N GLU A 304 0.70 -15.28 18.71
CA GLU A 304 1.71 -14.84 19.68
C GLU A 304 1.07 -14.03 20.83
N LEU A 305 0.21 -13.06 20.50
CA LEU A 305 -0.51 -12.23 21.48
C LEU A 305 -1.65 -12.97 22.20
N GLY A 306 -1.92 -14.22 21.83
CA GLY A 306 -2.98 -15.04 22.43
C GLY A 306 -4.40 -14.63 22.05
N LEU A 307 -4.58 -13.75 21.06
CA LEU A 307 -5.88 -13.21 20.65
C LEU A 307 -6.80 -14.28 20.06
N HIS A 308 -6.23 -15.22 19.31
CA HIS A 308 -6.94 -16.39 18.75
C HIS A 308 -7.79 -17.16 19.80
N LYS A 309 -7.39 -17.16 21.08
CA LYS A 309 -8.08 -17.86 22.17
C LYS A 309 -9.44 -17.23 22.53
N HIS A 310 -9.66 -15.99 22.09
CA HIS A 310 -10.85 -15.21 22.39
C HIS A 310 -11.88 -15.21 21.25
N VAL A 311 -11.53 -15.79 20.09
CA VAL A 311 -12.39 -15.84 18.90
C VAL A 311 -13.67 -16.63 19.18
N LEU A 312 -14.81 -16.00 18.89
CA LEU A 312 -16.14 -16.59 19.00
C LEU A 312 -16.58 -17.10 17.63
N THR A 313 -16.70 -18.41 17.49
CA THR A 313 -17.11 -19.06 16.24
C THR A 313 -17.91 -20.33 16.53
N THR A 314 -18.81 -20.69 15.62
CA THR A 314 -19.56 -21.95 15.65
C THR A 314 -19.11 -22.95 14.59
N ALA A 315 -18.22 -22.54 13.66
CA ALA A 315 -17.80 -23.42 12.59
C ALA A 315 -16.63 -24.31 13.05
N ALA A 316 -16.90 -25.61 13.18
CA ALA A 316 -15.92 -26.59 13.63
C ALA A 316 -14.67 -26.65 12.74
N ALA A 317 -14.82 -26.40 11.42
CA ALA A 317 -13.71 -26.36 10.48
C ALA A 317 -12.68 -25.28 10.84
N MET A 318 -13.13 -24.07 11.20
CA MET A 318 -12.23 -22.98 11.60
C MET A 318 -11.50 -23.31 12.91
N ALA A 319 -12.20 -23.91 13.88
CA ALA A 319 -11.56 -24.35 15.13
C ALA A 319 -10.46 -25.40 14.87
N GLY A 320 -10.70 -26.34 13.95
CA GLY A 320 -9.71 -27.33 13.53
C GLY A 320 -8.51 -26.71 12.81
N GLN A 321 -8.74 -25.78 11.89
CA GLN A 321 -7.69 -25.04 11.19
C GLN A 321 -6.83 -24.23 12.16
N MET A 322 -7.47 -23.51 13.10
CA MET A 322 -6.79 -22.74 14.14
C MET A 322 -5.91 -23.63 15.01
N ALA A 323 -6.44 -24.76 15.49
CA ALA A 323 -5.70 -25.67 16.36
C ALA A 323 -4.46 -26.25 15.66
N ARG A 324 -4.59 -26.63 14.38
CA ARG A 324 -3.45 -27.10 13.56
C ARG A 324 -2.39 -26.03 13.40
N PHE A 325 -2.80 -24.82 13.02
CA PHE A 325 -1.88 -23.71 12.82
C PHE A 325 -1.13 -23.33 14.11
N VAL A 326 -1.84 -23.25 15.24
CA VAL A 326 -1.22 -22.96 16.55
C VAL A 326 -0.19 -24.02 16.95
N GLU A 327 -0.45 -25.28 16.64
CA GLU A 327 0.50 -26.37 16.90
C GLU A 327 1.72 -26.31 15.98
N GLU A 328 1.52 -26.04 14.69
CA GLU A 328 2.62 -25.83 13.73
C GLU A 328 3.51 -24.67 14.17
N LEU A 329 2.90 -23.57 14.65
CA LEU A 329 3.62 -22.41 15.14
C LEU A 329 4.49 -22.71 16.34
N ARG A 330 3.94 -23.43 17.32
CA ARG A 330 4.70 -23.85 18.52
C ARG A 330 5.87 -24.74 18.14
N ARG A 331 5.68 -25.69 17.22
CA ARG A 331 6.77 -26.55 16.74
C ARG A 331 7.85 -25.76 16.02
N ALA A 332 7.47 -24.76 15.22
CA ALA A 332 8.44 -23.90 14.56
C ALA A 332 9.25 -23.07 15.56
N GLU A 333 8.59 -22.58 16.63
CA GLU A 333 9.24 -21.86 17.73
C GLU A 333 10.20 -22.77 18.52
N GLU A 334 9.77 -24.00 18.86
CA GLU A 334 10.59 -25.02 19.54
C GLU A 334 11.80 -25.45 18.69
N ALA A 335 11.59 -25.76 17.41
CA ALA A 335 12.67 -26.13 16.49
C ALA A 335 13.70 -25.00 16.31
N SER A 336 13.24 -23.75 16.31
CA SER A 336 14.14 -22.60 16.26
C SER A 336 14.98 -22.47 17.54
N ALA A 337 14.44 -22.85 18.71
CA ALA A 337 15.12 -22.78 20.00
C ALA A 337 16.20 -23.86 20.23
N GLU A 338 16.17 -24.97 19.48
CA GLU A 338 17.11 -26.10 19.61
C GLU A 338 18.42 -25.91 18.80
N ASP A 339 18.48 -24.98 17.84
CA ASP A 339 19.71 -24.64 17.11
C ASP A 339 20.71 -23.90 18.02
N GLY A 340 21.59 -24.68 18.66
CA GLY A 340 22.49 -24.30 19.75
C GLY A 340 23.67 -23.37 19.45
N ASP A 341 23.44 -22.19 18.85
CA ASP A 341 24.30 -21.03 19.12
C ASP A 341 23.66 -20.28 20.30
N GLY A 342 24.33 -20.13 21.44
CA GLY A 342 23.79 -19.52 22.67
C GLY A 342 23.33 -18.05 22.57
N ARG A 343 23.19 -17.52 21.36
CA ARG A 343 22.38 -16.35 21.03
C ARG A 343 20.96 -16.85 20.80
N ARG A 344 19.98 -16.30 21.52
CA ARG A 344 18.56 -16.52 21.19
C ARG A 344 18.41 -16.55 19.66
N PRO A 345 17.71 -17.54 19.08
CA PRO A 345 17.41 -17.51 17.66
C PRO A 345 16.79 -16.15 17.41
N ARG A 346 17.30 -15.40 16.42
CA ARG A 346 16.73 -14.08 16.12
C ARG A 346 15.23 -14.28 15.99
N ALA A 347 14.44 -13.62 16.84
CA ALA A 347 12.98 -13.68 16.88
C ALA A 347 12.32 -13.14 15.58
N ASP A 348 13.11 -12.98 14.51
CA ASP A 348 12.82 -12.18 13.35
C ASP A 348 12.33 -13.06 12.17
N TRP A 349 12.34 -14.40 12.27
CA TRP A 349 12.13 -15.31 11.10
C TRP A 349 11.09 -16.42 11.28
N TRP A 350 10.50 -16.56 12.46
CA TRP A 350 9.64 -17.71 12.79
C TRP A 350 8.38 -17.77 11.91
N TRP A 351 7.86 -16.63 11.47
CA TRP A 351 6.64 -16.55 10.65
C TRP A 351 6.89 -16.73 9.15
N VAL A 352 8.14 -16.68 8.68
CA VAL A 352 8.48 -16.76 7.24
C VAL A 352 8.38 -18.19 6.71
N ASN A 353 8.65 -19.19 7.56
CA ASN A 353 8.73 -20.60 7.17
C ASN A 353 7.49 -21.43 7.55
N VAL A 354 6.44 -20.78 8.07
CA VAL A 354 5.21 -21.47 8.49
C VAL A 354 4.19 -21.44 7.35
N ALA A 355 3.31 -22.45 7.32
CA ALA A 355 2.17 -22.46 6.42
C ALA A 355 1.30 -21.20 6.59
N GLN A 356 0.58 -20.81 5.54
CA GLN A 356 -0.28 -19.63 5.60
C GLN A 356 -1.36 -19.78 6.68
N PRO A 357 -1.50 -18.80 7.60
CA PRO A 357 -2.55 -18.83 8.62
C PRO A 357 -3.94 -18.77 7.98
N PRO A 358 -4.96 -19.31 8.66
CA PRO A 358 -6.35 -19.03 8.32
C PRO A 358 -6.60 -17.52 8.33
N LYS A 359 -7.16 -16.98 7.23
CA LYS A 359 -7.36 -15.54 7.03
C LYS A 359 -8.02 -14.84 8.23
N PHE A 360 -9.03 -15.46 8.84
CA PHE A 360 -9.74 -14.83 9.98
C PHE A 360 -8.82 -14.47 11.17
N LEU A 361 -7.63 -15.06 11.30
CA LEU A 361 -6.67 -14.67 12.35
C LEU A 361 -6.06 -13.29 12.08
N SER A 362 -5.76 -12.95 10.82
CA SER A 362 -5.33 -11.59 10.47
C SER A 362 -6.48 -10.61 10.64
N ASP A 363 -7.67 -10.97 10.17
CA ASP A 363 -8.86 -10.12 10.27
C ASP A 363 -9.18 -9.76 11.75
N VAL A 364 -8.98 -10.72 12.67
CA VAL A 364 -9.16 -10.51 14.11
C VAL A 364 -8.12 -9.55 14.69
N LEU A 365 -6.86 -9.61 14.24
CA LEU A 365 -5.83 -8.68 14.68
C LEU A 365 -6.15 -7.25 14.21
N GLU A 366 -6.54 -7.11 12.95
CA GLU A 366 -6.96 -5.82 12.36
C GLU A 366 -8.18 -5.28 13.12
N ALA A 367 -9.20 -6.10 13.33
CA ALA A 367 -10.38 -5.72 14.08
C ALA A 367 -10.06 -5.34 15.54
N PHE A 368 -9.09 -6.00 16.16
CA PHE A 368 -8.62 -5.65 17.50
C PHE A 368 -8.00 -4.25 17.52
N VAL A 369 -7.14 -3.92 16.55
CA VAL A 369 -6.55 -2.58 16.42
C VAL A 369 -7.62 -1.52 16.10
N GLY A 370 -8.56 -1.83 15.21
CA GLY A 370 -9.72 -0.99 14.95
C GLY A 370 -10.54 -0.73 16.22
N ALA A 371 -10.76 -1.76 17.04
CA ALA A 371 -11.44 -1.63 18.32
C ALA A 371 -10.67 -0.76 19.32
N MET A 372 -9.34 -0.88 19.41
CA MET A 372 -8.50 0.00 20.24
C MET A 372 -8.63 1.46 19.81
N PHE A 373 -8.67 1.72 18.50
CA PHE A 373 -8.85 3.06 17.96
C PHE A 373 -10.22 3.65 18.32
N VAL A 374 -11.31 2.88 18.17
CA VAL A 374 -12.65 3.33 18.58
C VAL A 374 -12.75 3.55 20.10
N ASP A 375 -12.23 2.61 20.90
CA ASP A 375 -12.27 2.68 22.38
C ASP A 375 -11.50 3.88 22.93
N SER A 376 -10.39 4.24 22.28
CA SER A 376 -9.54 5.38 22.63
C SER A 376 -10.02 6.72 22.06
N LYS A 377 -11.26 6.77 21.52
CA LYS A 377 -11.86 7.97 20.91
C LYS A 377 -11.07 8.51 19.71
N TYR A 378 -10.70 7.59 18.83
CA TYR A 378 -9.91 7.84 17.62
C TYR A 378 -8.52 8.41 17.92
N ASN A 379 -7.92 8.02 19.05
CA ASN A 379 -6.56 8.43 19.34
C ASN A 379 -5.55 7.59 18.55
N TYR A 380 -5.08 8.13 17.42
CA TYR A 380 -4.11 7.45 16.56
C TYR A 380 -2.77 7.13 17.25
N LYS A 381 -2.43 7.79 18.38
CA LYS A 381 -1.24 7.43 19.17
C LYS A 381 -1.35 6.03 19.77
N VAL A 382 -2.56 5.53 20.04
CA VAL A 382 -2.79 4.17 20.55
C VAL A 382 -2.44 3.12 19.49
N VAL A 383 -2.83 3.36 18.24
CA VAL A 383 -2.47 2.51 17.09
C VAL A 383 -0.95 2.51 16.88
N ARG A 384 -0.33 3.69 16.88
CA ARG A 384 1.14 3.82 16.79
C ARG A 384 1.86 3.11 17.93
N GLY A 385 1.35 3.17 19.16
CA GLY A 385 1.89 2.45 20.30
C GLY A 385 1.86 0.94 20.07
N PHE A 386 0.70 0.40 19.69
CA PHE A 386 0.55 -1.02 19.37
C PHE A 386 1.54 -1.47 18.28
N PHE A 387 1.65 -0.71 17.19
CA PHE A 387 2.60 -1.02 16.13
C PHE A 387 4.06 -1.00 16.61
N ASN A 388 4.46 0.01 17.38
CA ASN A 388 5.82 0.12 17.88
C ASN A 388 6.19 -0.99 18.86
N ASP A 389 5.22 -1.47 19.65
CA ASP A 389 5.45 -2.48 20.67
C ASP A 389 5.44 -3.91 20.08
N PHE A 390 4.61 -4.18 19.06
CA PHE A 390 4.33 -5.54 18.59
C PHE A 390 4.62 -5.80 17.11
N ILE A 391 4.80 -4.77 16.28
CA ILE A 391 5.04 -4.94 14.83
C ILE A 391 6.45 -4.48 14.47
N ALA A 392 6.78 -3.21 14.73
CA ALA A 392 8.06 -2.61 14.38
C ALA A 392 9.30 -3.41 14.82
N PRO A 393 9.34 -4.04 16.02
CA PRO A 393 10.52 -4.79 16.47
C PRO A 393 10.93 -5.90 15.51
N HIS A 394 9.96 -6.58 14.88
CA HIS A 394 10.21 -7.65 13.92
C HIS A 394 10.82 -7.17 12.60
N PHE A 395 10.69 -5.87 12.27
CA PHE A 395 11.17 -5.28 11.03
C PHE A 395 12.35 -4.31 11.24
N THR A 396 13.05 -4.40 12.39
CA THR A 396 14.26 -3.59 12.64
C THR A 396 15.41 -4.01 11.72
N SER A 397 15.51 -5.31 11.39
CA SER A 397 16.50 -5.86 10.48
C SER A 397 15.87 -6.13 9.12
N MET A 398 15.97 -5.15 8.22
CA MET A 398 15.41 -5.20 6.86
C MET A 398 15.98 -6.32 5.97
N THR A 399 16.99 -7.07 6.43
CA THR A 399 17.49 -8.30 5.78
C THR A 399 16.41 -9.38 5.62
N MET A 400 15.31 -9.28 6.37
CA MET A 400 14.13 -10.14 6.21
C MET A 400 13.51 -10.02 4.81
N HIS A 401 13.53 -8.83 4.21
CA HIS A 401 13.02 -8.62 2.86
C HIS A 401 13.79 -9.43 1.83
N ASP A 402 15.12 -9.52 1.95
CA ASP A 402 15.92 -10.28 1.00
C ASP A 402 15.53 -11.76 0.98
N SER A 403 15.07 -12.33 2.08
CA SER A 403 14.58 -13.72 2.14
C SER A 403 13.09 -13.89 1.86
N PHE A 404 12.24 -12.94 2.26
CA PHE A 404 10.82 -12.93 1.88
C PHE A 404 10.64 -12.71 0.36
N VAL A 405 11.40 -11.77 -0.20
CA VAL A 405 11.45 -11.47 -1.63
C VAL A 405 12.31 -12.47 -2.41
N ALA A 406 13.37 -13.05 -1.83
CA ALA A 406 13.98 -14.26 -2.42
C ALA A 406 13.08 -15.50 -2.29
N GLY A 407 11.99 -15.48 -1.54
CA GLY A 407 10.98 -16.53 -1.55
C GLY A 407 9.85 -16.29 -2.57
N HIS A 408 9.58 -15.04 -2.93
CA HIS A 408 8.46 -14.72 -3.82
C HIS A 408 8.72 -15.22 -5.26
N PRO A 409 7.82 -16.03 -5.85
CA PRO A 409 8.07 -16.68 -7.13
C PRO A 409 8.41 -15.73 -8.28
N VAL A 410 7.74 -14.57 -8.33
CA VAL A 410 7.99 -13.56 -9.39
C VAL A 410 9.39 -12.98 -9.29
N THR A 411 9.86 -12.71 -8.08
CA THR A 411 11.17 -12.08 -7.87
C THR A 411 12.30 -13.09 -8.03
N LEU A 412 12.10 -14.32 -7.56
CA LEU A 412 12.97 -15.47 -7.87
C LEU A 412 13.11 -15.68 -9.37
N LEU A 413 12.00 -15.65 -10.10
CA LEU A 413 12.01 -15.78 -11.56
C LEU A 413 12.77 -14.60 -12.19
N THR A 414 12.54 -13.38 -11.73
CA THR A 414 13.22 -12.17 -12.21
C THR A 414 14.73 -12.28 -12.04
N LYS A 415 15.20 -12.60 -10.83
CA LYS A 415 16.62 -12.83 -10.53
C LYS A 415 17.20 -13.97 -11.37
N ARG A 416 16.48 -15.08 -11.54
CA ARG A 416 16.95 -16.20 -12.38
C ARG A 416 17.08 -15.79 -13.85
N MET A 417 16.12 -15.04 -14.38
CA MET A 417 16.16 -14.57 -15.77
C MET A 417 17.29 -13.54 -16.00
N GLN A 418 17.51 -12.62 -15.06
CA GLN A 418 18.51 -11.55 -15.18
C GLN A 418 19.92 -12.00 -14.77
N ASP A 419 20.08 -12.58 -13.58
CA ASP A 419 21.38 -12.87 -12.97
C ASP A 419 21.95 -14.21 -13.45
N VAL A 420 21.10 -15.24 -13.56
CA VAL A 420 21.53 -16.59 -13.94
C VAL A 420 21.57 -16.74 -15.46
N PHE A 421 20.50 -16.35 -16.16
CA PHE A 421 20.41 -16.52 -17.61
C PHE A 421 20.93 -15.34 -18.42
N GLY A 422 20.95 -14.11 -17.85
CA GLY A 422 21.31 -12.90 -18.59
C GLY A 422 20.29 -12.52 -19.67
N CYS A 423 19.06 -13.04 -19.60
CA CYS A 423 18.02 -12.80 -20.58
C CYS A 423 17.38 -11.43 -20.36
N ARG A 424 17.36 -10.60 -21.41
CA ARG A 424 16.70 -9.27 -21.40
C ARG A 424 15.37 -9.26 -22.13
N SER A 425 15.03 -10.35 -22.83
CA SER A 425 13.83 -10.46 -23.65
C SER A 425 12.85 -11.45 -23.03
N TRP A 426 12.26 -11.07 -21.91
CA TRP A 426 11.24 -11.86 -21.22
C TRP A 426 10.21 -10.95 -20.55
N ARG A 427 9.01 -11.46 -20.28
CA ARG A 427 7.94 -10.72 -19.57
C ARG A 427 6.89 -11.66 -18.99
N LEU A 428 6.25 -11.21 -17.92
CA LEU A 428 4.98 -11.78 -17.45
C LEU A 428 3.82 -10.95 -18.03
N CYS A 429 3.06 -11.55 -18.94
CA CYS A 429 1.89 -10.94 -19.55
C CYS A 429 0.64 -11.30 -18.76
N VAL A 430 -0.21 -10.32 -18.51
CA VAL A 430 -1.54 -10.54 -17.93
C VAL A 430 -2.57 -10.00 -18.92
N LYS A 431 -3.54 -10.83 -19.30
CA LYS A 431 -4.64 -10.46 -20.20
C LYS A 431 -5.94 -11.06 -19.70
N ASN A 432 -7.01 -10.30 -19.77
CA ASN A 432 -8.36 -10.83 -19.52
C ASN A 432 -8.70 -11.85 -20.60
N VAL A 433 -9.28 -12.98 -20.20
CA VAL A 433 -9.80 -13.99 -21.12
C VAL A 433 -11.18 -13.52 -21.58
N PRO A 434 -11.36 -13.12 -22.85
CA PRO A 434 -12.69 -12.77 -23.34
C PRO A 434 -13.58 -14.02 -23.27
N CYS A 435 -14.76 -13.88 -22.65
CA CYS A 435 -15.73 -14.95 -22.56
C CYS A 435 -16.23 -15.33 -23.97
N GLY A 436 -16.32 -16.63 -24.27
CA GLY A 436 -16.92 -17.11 -25.51
C GLY A 436 -18.42 -16.76 -25.57
N SER A 437 -18.95 -16.55 -26.77
CA SER A 437 -20.34 -16.12 -27.00
C SER A 437 -21.43 -17.11 -26.53
N GLU A 438 -21.05 -18.25 -25.94
CA GLU A 438 -21.96 -19.33 -25.52
C GLU A 438 -22.30 -19.30 -24.02
N THR A 439 -21.53 -18.56 -23.22
CA THR A 439 -21.77 -18.40 -21.78
C THR A 439 -22.51 -17.11 -21.52
N GLY A 440 -23.82 -17.20 -21.28
CA GLY A 440 -24.73 -16.07 -21.00
C GLY A 440 -24.41 -15.31 -19.71
N ALA A 441 -25.42 -14.79 -18.99
CA ALA A 441 -25.29 -13.83 -17.88
C ALA A 441 -24.34 -14.20 -16.70
N ARG A 442 -23.78 -15.42 -16.66
CA ARG A 442 -22.65 -15.81 -15.79
C ARG A 442 -21.30 -15.19 -16.20
N ALA A 443 -21.18 -14.64 -17.40
CA ALA A 443 -19.96 -14.02 -17.92
C ALA A 443 -19.64 -12.63 -17.33
N LEU A 444 -20.51 -12.07 -16.50
CA LEU A 444 -20.34 -10.75 -15.88
C LEU A 444 -19.68 -10.79 -14.49
N THR A 445 -19.53 -11.99 -13.89
CA THR A 445 -19.03 -12.12 -12.52
C THR A 445 -17.63 -12.73 -12.41
N ASP A 446 -17.14 -13.40 -13.46
CA ASP A 446 -15.82 -14.05 -13.46
C ASP A 446 -14.91 -13.37 -14.50
N ASP A 447 -14.19 -12.33 -14.09
CA ASP A 447 -13.06 -11.78 -14.85
C ASP A 447 -11.89 -12.78 -14.76
N ALA A 448 -11.97 -13.87 -15.53
CA ALA A 448 -10.87 -14.82 -15.64
C ALA A 448 -9.69 -14.11 -16.33
N VAL A 449 -8.58 -14.02 -15.61
CA VAL A 449 -7.34 -13.42 -16.07
C VAL A 449 -6.38 -14.52 -16.48
N MET A 450 -5.86 -14.47 -17.71
CA MET A 450 -4.76 -15.30 -18.16
C MET A 450 -3.44 -14.58 -17.87
N CYS A 451 -2.56 -15.24 -17.14
CA CYS A 451 -1.17 -14.83 -17.00
C CYS A 451 -0.27 -15.79 -17.78
N ALA A 452 0.77 -15.27 -18.43
CA ALA A 452 1.73 -16.07 -19.18
C ALA A 452 3.15 -15.51 -19.04
N LEU A 453 4.12 -16.40 -18.82
CA LEU A 453 5.55 -16.13 -18.93
C LEU A 453 5.96 -16.23 -20.39
N MET A 454 6.47 -15.14 -20.94
CA MET A 454 6.96 -15.05 -22.30
C MET A 454 8.49 -14.89 -22.29
N VAL A 455 9.19 -15.65 -23.12
CA VAL A 455 10.64 -15.58 -23.31
C VAL A 455 10.90 -15.52 -24.82
N HIS A 456 11.57 -14.46 -25.30
CA HIS A 456 11.77 -14.18 -26.72
C HIS A 456 10.49 -14.27 -27.56
N GLY A 457 9.37 -13.79 -27.01
CA GLY A 457 8.06 -13.82 -27.67
C GLY A 457 7.36 -15.18 -27.69
N LYS A 458 7.95 -16.23 -27.10
CA LYS A 458 7.35 -17.56 -26.97
C LYS A 458 6.78 -17.78 -25.56
N PRO A 459 5.59 -18.38 -25.42
CA PRO A 459 5.03 -18.71 -24.12
C PRO A 459 5.76 -19.91 -23.51
N VAL A 460 6.21 -19.78 -22.27
CA VAL A 460 6.91 -20.83 -21.50
C VAL A 460 5.99 -21.46 -20.45
N ALA A 461 5.26 -20.63 -19.71
CA ALA A 461 4.30 -21.06 -18.69
C ALA A 461 3.05 -20.17 -18.76
N HIS A 462 1.88 -20.70 -18.40
CA HIS A 462 0.66 -19.91 -18.29
C HIS A 462 -0.29 -20.47 -17.22
N CYS A 463 -1.19 -19.62 -16.74
CA CYS A 463 -2.34 -20.00 -15.92
C CYS A 463 -3.55 -19.12 -16.26
N VAL A 464 -4.73 -19.55 -15.83
CA VAL A 464 -5.97 -18.78 -15.87
C VAL A 464 -6.54 -18.79 -14.46
N GLY A 465 -6.80 -17.62 -13.88
CA GLY A 465 -7.25 -17.45 -12.50
C GLY A 465 -8.10 -16.21 -12.29
N GLY A 466 -8.65 -16.04 -11.08
CA GLY A 466 -9.61 -14.96 -10.78
C GLY A 466 -8.99 -13.57 -10.54
N ASN A 467 -7.69 -13.47 -10.25
CA ASN A 467 -7.02 -12.18 -10.10
C ASN A 467 -5.61 -12.19 -10.73
N GLY A 468 -5.14 -11.02 -11.17
CA GLY A 468 -3.86 -10.89 -11.87
C GLY A 468 -2.62 -11.03 -10.98
N ARG A 469 -2.75 -10.87 -9.65
CA ARG A 469 -1.62 -10.93 -8.71
C ARG A 469 -1.24 -12.38 -8.40
N ASP A 470 -2.23 -13.19 -8.03
CA ASP A 470 -2.07 -14.62 -7.74
C ASP A 470 -1.71 -15.36 -9.04
N ALA A 471 -2.32 -14.98 -10.17
CA ALA A 471 -1.96 -15.54 -11.48
C ALA A 471 -0.49 -15.29 -11.86
N LYS A 472 0.09 -14.14 -11.49
CA LYS A 472 1.54 -13.88 -11.69
C LYS A 472 2.40 -14.77 -10.79
N ALA A 473 2.04 -14.93 -9.53
CA ALA A 473 2.77 -15.79 -8.60
C ALA A 473 2.74 -17.27 -9.03
N ASP A 474 1.58 -17.76 -9.48
CA ASP A 474 1.42 -19.13 -9.98
C ASP A 474 2.24 -19.38 -11.25
N VAL A 475 2.17 -18.47 -12.22
CA VAL A 475 2.95 -18.57 -13.47
C VAL A 475 4.43 -18.49 -13.18
N ALA A 476 4.84 -17.65 -12.23
CA ALA A 476 6.25 -17.55 -11.87
C ALA A 476 6.76 -18.81 -11.17
N THR A 477 5.94 -19.43 -10.31
CA THR A 477 6.26 -20.72 -9.67
C THR A 477 6.45 -21.81 -10.72
N ARG A 478 5.48 -21.97 -11.63
CA ARG A 478 5.59 -22.91 -12.76
C ARG A 478 6.77 -22.59 -13.68
N GLY A 479 7.03 -21.31 -13.90
CA GLY A 479 8.17 -20.84 -14.69
C GLY A 479 9.50 -21.25 -14.05
N LEU A 480 9.64 -21.14 -12.74
CA LEU A 480 10.82 -21.57 -11.99
C LEU A 480 11.04 -23.09 -12.06
N GLU A 481 9.97 -23.88 -12.00
CA GLU A 481 10.04 -25.34 -12.16
C GLU A 481 10.45 -25.74 -13.57
N LEU A 482 9.82 -25.15 -14.60
CA LEU A 482 10.13 -25.44 -16.00
C LEU A 482 11.51 -24.94 -16.43
N LEU A 483 12.02 -23.89 -15.78
CA LEU A 483 13.33 -23.30 -16.01
C LEU A 483 14.36 -23.73 -14.94
N ALA A 484 14.14 -24.88 -14.29
CA ALA A 484 15.09 -25.51 -13.38
C ALA A 484 16.29 -26.14 -14.12
N MET A 485 16.99 -25.33 -14.91
CA MET A 485 18.12 -25.70 -15.75
C MET A 485 19.26 -24.69 -15.61
N ASP A 486 20.42 -25.01 -16.18
CA ASP A 486 21.56 -24.10 -16.28
C ASP A 486 21.45 -23.14 -17.47
N ARG A 487 22.39 -22.19 -17.57
CA ARG A 487 22.38 -21.13 -18.59
C ARG A 487 22.55 -21.66 -20.01
N GLU A 488 23.33 -22.71 -20.21
CA GLU A 488 23.61 -23.26 -21.55
C GLU A 488 22.39 -24.03 -22.07
N ALA A 489 21.77 -24.85 -21.22
CA ALA A 489 20.52 -25.53 -21.52
C ALA A 489 19.38 -24.53 -21.78
N PHE A 490 19.28 -23.47 -20.98
CA PHE A 490 18.30 -22.41 -21.20
C PHE A 490 18.46 -21.75 -22.56
N ARG A 491 19.71 -21.40 -22.94
CA ARG A 491 20.00 -20.79 -24.24
C ARG A 491 19.65 -21.71 -25.40
N ALA A 492 20.03 -22.99 -25.31
CA ALA A 492 19.72 -23.98 -26.33
C ALA A 492 18.21 -24.20 -26.49
N GLN A 493 17.47 -24.27 -25.38
CA GLN A 493 16.04 -24.59 -25.39
C GLN A 493 15.17 -23.38 -25.80
N GLN A 494 15.50 -22.18 -25.29
CA GLN A 494 14.69 -20.98 -25.53
C GLN A 494 15.17 -20.16 -26.74
N GLY A 495 16.35 -20.47 -27.29
CA GLY A 495 16.98 -19.68 -28.35
C GLY A 495 17.39 -18.29 -27.87
N CYS A 496 17.92 -18.19 -26.64
CA CYS A 496 18.30 -16.92 -26.04
C CYS A 496 19.71 -16.50 -26.49
N ASP A 497 19.81 -15.36 -27.15
CA ASP A 497 21.04 -14.70 -27.63
C ASP A 497 21.47 -13.50 -26.76
N CYS A 498 20.74 -13.24 -25.67
CA CYS A 498 21.03 -12.12 -24.78
C CYS A 498 22.39 -12.34 -24.08
N GLY A 499 23.32 -11.41 -24.29
CA GLY A 499 24.61 -11.37 -23.60
C GLY A 499 25.86 -11.76 -24.41
N GLU A 500 25.80 -11.89 -25.74
CA GLU A 500 26.99 -12.13 -26.59
C GLU A 500 27.69 -10.86 -27.11
N GLN A 501 27.07 -9.68 -27.04
CA GLN A 501 27.60 -8.44 -27.65
C GLN A 501 28.67 -7.70 -26.81
N GLY A 502 29.54 -8.42 -26.10
CA GLY A 502 30.55 -7.84 -25.20
C GLY A 502 32.02 -8.14 -25.53
N ALA A 503 32.31 -9.05 -26.47
CA ALA A 503 33.67 -9.41 -26.85
C ALA A 503 33.74 -9.58 -28.37
N GLU A 504 34.77 -9.02 -28.99
CA GLU A 504 35.11 -9.10 -30.43
C GLU A 504 34.37 -8.11 -31.36
N LYS A 505 34.88 -6.88 -31.40
CA LYS A 505 35.27 -6.18 -32.64
C LYS A 505 36.25 -5.04 -32.32
N VAL A 506 37.47 -5.43 -31.96
CA VAL A 506 38.68 -4.60 -32.10
C VAL A 506 39.71 -5.45 -32.83
N GLY A 507 39.87 -5.22 -34.15
CA GLY A 507 40.92 -5.84 -34.94
C GLY A 507 40.51 -6.14 -36.39
N ALA A 508 41.15 -5.44 -37.34
CA ALA A 508 41.05 -5.55 -38.82
C ALA A 508 39.68 -5.14 -39.41
N SER A 509 39.56 -4.09 -40.24
CA SER A 509 40.46 -3.50 -41.24
C SER A 509 40.11 -2.04 -41.42
#